data_AF-A0AA86N4U5-F1
#
_entry.id   AF-A0AA86N4U5-F1
#
_cell.length_a   1.000
_cell.length_b   1.000
_cell.length_c   1.000
_cell.angle_alpha   90.00
_cell.angle_beta   90.00
_cell.angle_gamma   90.00
#
_symmetry.space_group_name_H-M   'P 1'
#
loop_
_entity.id
_entity.type
_entity.pdbx_description
1 polymer ?
#
loop_
_entity_poly.entity_id
_entity_poly.type
_entity_poly.pdbx_seq_one_letter_code
_entity_poly.pdbx_strand_id
1 'polypeptide(L)'
;MDYAINKLYIKKEKKTDKKQDKFQVITTQNTYLEENTEDQYQEGIYQIDLHQMPLVRAIEFVRTQINQLIEIKQKRKQSKIQLIIITGRGNHSVGQLPILKKMTVLKLLKTHNITHALDPQTKEGQIIVTIKADTYMI
;
A
#
# COMPACT_ATOMS: atom_id res chain seq x y z
N MET A 1 -5.68 25.96 24.95
CA MET A 1 -6.66 25.74 23.87
C MET A 1 -7.03 24.28 23.91
N ASP A 2 -8.24 24.01 24.38
CA ASP A 2 -8.75 22.66 24.65
C ASP A 2 -9.06 21.91 23.35
N TYR A 3 -8.58 20.68 23.23
CA TYR A 3 -9.10 19.72 22.25
C TYR A 3 -9.82 18.60 22.98
N ALA A 4 -11.14 18.58 22.78
CA ALA A 4 -12.06 17.64 23.39
C ALA A 4 -11.77 16.20 22.96
N ILE A 5 -11.52 15.33 23.94
CA ILE A 5 -11.61 13.88 23.79
C ILE A 5 -13.06 13.51 24.05
N ASN A 6 -13.79 13.08 23.02
CA ASN A 6 -15.09 12.42 23.22
C ASN A 6 -14.96 10.91 22.96
N LYS A 7 -15.29 10.16 24.01
CA LYS A 7 -15.29 8.69 24.10
C LYS A 7 -16.40 8.06 23.24
N LEU A 8 -16.00 6.97 22.58
CA LEU A 8 -16.66 5.69 22.32
C LEU A 8 -18.21 5.61 22.21
N TYR A 9 -18.68 5.02 21.09
CA TYR A 9 -19.88 4.18 21.08
C TYR A 9 -19.59 2.86 20.33
N ILE A 10 -19.57 1.75 21.07
CA ILE A 10 -19.71 0.40 20.51
C ILE A 10 -21.20 0.06 20.58
N LYS A 11 -21.82 -0.18 19.42
CA LYS A 11 -23.13 -0.83 19.35
C LYS A 11 -23.01 -2.08 18.51
N LYS A 12 -23.05 -3.24 19.16
CA LYS A 12 -23.39 -4.52 18.50
C LYS A 12 -24.90 -4.53 18.32
N GLU A 13 -25.39 -4.74 17.09
CA GLU A 13 -26.41 -5.74 16.79
C GLU A 13 -26.67 -5.92 15.29
N LYS A 14 -27.32 -7.05 14.99
CA LYS A 14 -27.29 -7.86 13.76
C LYS A 14 -28.12 -7.31 12.58
N LYS A 15 -27.68 -7.77 11.39
CA LYS A 15 -28.41 -8.00 10.11
C LYS A 15 -29.20 -6.83 9.50
N THR A 16 -28.75 -6.38 8.33
CA THR A 16 -29.49 -6.42 7.05
C THR A 16 -28.62 -5.85 5.91
N ASP A 17 -28.82 -6.38 4.71
CA ASP A 17 -28.09 -6.07 3.48
C ASP A 17 -28.00 -4.57 3.16
N LYS A 18 -26.78 -4.09 2.86
CA LYS A 18 -26.48 -3.18 1.73
C LYS A 18 -24.97 -2.92 1.63
N LYS A 19 -24.45 -3.13 0.43
CA LYS A 19 -23.08 -2.86 -0.04
C LYS A 19 -22.55 -1.51 0.43
N GLN A 20 -21.47 -1.53 1.22
CA GLN A 20 -20.46 -0.48 1.25
C GLN A 20 -19.10 -1.16 1.46
N ASP A 21 -18.23 -1.08 0.45
CA ASP A 21 -16.88 -1.62 0.47
C ASP A 21 -16.05 -0.92 1.54
N LYS A 22 -15.95 -1.55 2.72
CA LYS A 22 -14.99 -1.19 3.76
C LYS A 22 -13.62 -1.76 3.38
N PHE A 23 -12.77 -0.93 2.77
CA PHE A 23 -11.35 -1.24 2.65
C PHE A 23 -10.71 -1.06 4.03
N GLN A 24 -10.21 -2.16 4.60
CA GLN A 24 -9.40 -2.12 5.82
C GLN A 24 -7.94 -1.86 5.44
N VAL A 25 -7.40 -0.73 5.90
CA VAL A 25 -5.95 -0.56 5.99
C VAL A 25 -5.50 -1.38 7.19
N ILE A 26 -4.87 -2.53 6.94
CA ILE A 26 -4.26 -3.33 8.00
C ILE A 26 -2.89 -2.71 8.27
N THR A 27 -2.84 -1.77 9.22
CA THR A 27 -1.59 -1.32 9.84
C THR A 27 -1.19 -2.37 10.87
N THR A 28 -0.22 -3.23 10.56
CA THR A 28 0.39 -4.09 11.57
C THR A 28 1.16 -3.21 12.55
N GLN A 29 0.63 -3.06 13.76
CA GLN A 29 1.26 -2.32 14.85
C GLN A 29 2.27 -3.20 15.59
N ASN A 30 3.44 -2.61 15.83
CA ASN A 30 4.38 -2.78 16.94
C ASN A 30 5.25 -1.50 16.82
N THR A 31 5.46 -0.61 17.79
CA THR A 31 5.52 -0.66 19.25
C THR A 31 5.59 0.81 19.71
N TYR A 32 5.10 1.10 20.92
CA TYR A 32 5.11 2.36 21.70
C TYR A 32 5.81 3.62 21.13
N LEU A 33 5.07 4.73 21.09
CA LEU A 33 5.63 6.09 21.03
C LEU A 33 6.21 6.43 22.40
N GLU A 34 7.51 6.16 22.59
CA GLU A 34 8.31 6.90 23.56
C GLU A 34 9.14 7.93 22.80
N GLU A 35 8.97 9.20 23.18
CA GLU A 35 9.90 10.27 22.81
C GLU A 35 11.23 9.99 23.51
N ASN A 36 12.14 9.29 22.84
CA ASN A 36 13.56 9.30 23.19
C ASN A 36 14.42 9.24 21.94
N THR A 37 15.36 10.17 21.93
CA THR A 37 16.42 10.45 20.95
C THR A 37 17.18 9.20 20.52
N GLU A 38 17.15 8.90 19.22
CA GLU A 38 18.28 8.48 18.38
C GLU A 38 17.77 8.19 16.95
N ASP A 39 18.43 8.75 15.94
CA ASP A 39 18.14 8.63 14.50
C ASP A 39 18.24 7.17 14.00
N GLN A 40 17.29 6.33 14.38
CA GLN A 40 17.10 5.02 13.76
C GLN A 40 16.13 5.18 12.59
N TYR A 41 16.69 5.33 11.39
CA TYR A 41 15.98 5.28 10.11
C TYR A 41 15.31 3.91 9.92
N GLN A 42 14.18 3.67 10.59
CA GLN A 42 13.39 2.48 10.34
C GLN A 42 12.96 2.48 8.88
N GLU A 43 13.37 1.45 8.14
CA GLU A 43 12.96 1.21 6.78
C GLU A 43 11.44 1.01 6.77
N GLY A 44 10.69 1.93 6.15
CA GLY A 44 9.24 1.82 6.07
C GLY A 44 8.86 0.73 5.08
N ILE A 45 8.25 -0.36 5.56
CA ILE A 45 7.62 -1.37 4.71
C ILE A 45 6.10 -1.11 4.72
N TYR A 46 5.55 -0.88 3.54
CA TYR A 46 4.13 -0.60 3.32
C TYR A 46 3.51 -1.69 2.45
N GLN A 47 2.20 -1.87 2.52
CA GLN A 47 1.48 -2.85 1.72
C GLN A 47 0.15 -2.28 1.22
N ILE A 48 -0.20 -2.58 -0.03
CA ILE A 48 -1.50 -2.28 -0.62
C ILE A 48 -2.09 -3.51 -1.30
N ASP A 49 -3.41 -3.70 -1.18
CA ASP A 49 -4.13 -4.78 -1.85
C ASP A 49 -5.02 -4.24 -2.98
N LEU A 50 -4.73 -4.70 -4.19
CA LEU A 50 -5.45 -4.33 -5.41
C LEU A 50 -6.33 -5.48 -5.93
N HIS A 51 -6.33 -6.67 -5.31
CA HIS A 51 -6.93 -7.89 -5.87
C HIS A 51 -8.38 -7.68 -6.31
N GLN A 52 -9.22 -7.09 -5.46
CA GLN A 52 -10.64 -6.84 -5.74
C GLN A 52 -10.92 -5.46 -6.36
N MET A 53 -9.87 -4.66 -6.59
CA MET A 53 -10.03 -3.31 -7.13
C MET A 53 -10.23 -3.33 -8.65
N PRO A 54 -11.14 -2.52 -9.21
CA PRO A 54 -11.24 -2.32 -10.66
C PRO A 54 -9.91 -1.82 -11.24
N LEU A 55 -9.57 -2.24 -12.47
CA LEU A 55 -8.26 -1.98 -13.06
C LEU A 55 -7.86 -0.50 -13.05
N VAL A 56 -8.72 0.39 -13.58
CA VAL A 56 -8.44 1.82 -13.68
C VAL A 56 -8.14 2.43 -12.31
N ARG A 57 -9.03 2.16 -11.33
CA ARG A 57 -8.87 2.62 -9.95
C ARG A 57 -7.61 2.07 -9.29
N ALA A 58 -7.23 0.82 -9.58
CA ALA A 58 -6.02 0.22 -9.05
C ALA A 58 -4.76 0.96 -9.51
N ILE A 59 -4.70 1.39 -10.77
CA ILE A 59 -3.55 2.14 -11.30
C ILE A 59 -3.45 3.53 -10.70
N GLU A 60 -4.57 4.26 -10.61
CA GLU A 60 -4.61 5.57 -9.95
C GLU A 60 -4.23 5.49 -8.48
N PHE A 61 -4.70 4.45 -7.78
CA PHE A 61 -4.37 4.20 -6.40
C PHE A 61 -2.87 3.92 -6.22
N VAL A 62 -2.26 3.10 -7.08
CA VAL A 62 -0.80 2.86 -7.05
C VAL A 62 -0.02 4.16 -7.24
N ARG A 63 -0.40 5.01 -8.20
CA ARG A 63 0.27 6.33 -8.39
C ARG A 63 0.20 7.17 -7.12
N THR A 64 -1.01 7.30 -6.56
CA THR A 64 -1.25 8.08 -5.35
C THR A 64 -0.40 7.57 -4.18
N GLN A 65 -0.37 6.26 -3.97
CA GLN A 65 0.38 5.65 -2.87
C GLN A 65 1.89 5.83 -3.05
N ILE A 66 2.41 5.66 -4.26
CA ILE A 66 3.84 5.90 -4.54
C ILE A 66 4.20 7.37 -4.27
N ASN A 67 3.39 8.32 -4.74
CA ASN A 67 3.63 9.75 -4.52
C ASN A 67 3.62 10.11 -3.03
N GLN A 68 2.65 9.60 -2.27
CA GLN A 68 2.59 9.79 -0.82
C GLN A 68 3.82 9.21 -0.12
N LEU A 69 4.29 8.03 -0.53
CA LEU A 69 5.49 7.43 0.06
C LEU A 69 6.77 8.18 -0.30
N ILE A 70 6.86 8.77 -1.50
CA ILE A 70 7.96 9.66 -1.87
C ILE A 70 7.97 10.91 -0.97
N GLU A 71 6.82 11.54 -0.74
CA GLU A 71 6.69 12.69 0.18
C GLU A 71 7.09 12.32 1.61
N ILE A 72 6.62 11.17 2.12
CA ILE A 72 6.99 10.66 3.44
C ILE A 72 8.50 10.44 3.52
N LYS A 73 9.08 9.80 2.51
CA LYS A 73 10.52 9.53 2.43
C LYS A 73 11.33 10.82 2.47
N GLN A 74 10.94 11.84 1.70
CA GLN A 74 11.59 13.15 1.68
C GLN A 74 11.47 13.85 3.04
N LYS A 75 10.26 13.91 3.61
CA LYS A 75 9.99 14.55 4.90
C LYS A 75 10.75 13.91 6.06
N ARG A 76 10.85 12.57 6.06
CA ARG A 76 11.53 11.79 7.11
C ARG A 76 13.01 11.50 6.78
N LYS A 77 13.52 12.02 5.66
CA LYS A 77 14.88 11.77 5.15
C LYS A 77 15.25 10.28 5.07
N GLN A 78 14.27 9.39 4.85
CA GLN A 78 14.50 7.95 4.77
C GLN A 78 15.34 7.61 3.53
N SER A 79 16.34 6.74 3.69
CA SER A 79 17.19 6.28 2.59
C SER A 79 16.40 5.46 1.57
N LYS A 80 15.47 4.62 2.03
CA LYS A 80 14.57 3.82 1.21
C LYS A 80 13.24 3.52 1.91
N ILE A 81 12.22 3.29 1.08
CA ILE A 81 10.91 2.76 1.48
C ILE A 81 10.60 1.55 0.59
N GLN A 82 10.02 0.50 1.17
CA GLN A 82 9.48 -0.62 0.40
C GLN A 82 7.95 -0.58 0.38
N LEU A 83 7.35 -0.88 -0.77
CA LEU A 83 5.91 -1.03 -0.94
C LEU A 83 5.61 -2.38 -1.57
N ILE A 84 4.81 -3.20 -0.89
CA ILE A 84 4.32 -4.49 -1.37
C ILE A 84 2.94 -4.28 -1.99
N ILE A 85 2.81 -4.59 -3.27
CA ILE A 85 1.55 -4.45 -4.02
C ILE A 85 0.99 -5.84 -4.29
N ILE A 86 -0.16 -6.17 -3.68
CA ILE A 86 -0.86 -7.43 -3.89
C ILE A 86 -1.80 -7.27 -5.08
N THR A 87 -1.54 -8.00 -6.17
CA THR A 87 -2.37 -7.95 -7.40
C THR A 87 -3.33 -9.13 -7.54
N GLY A 88 -3.15 -10.15 -6.68
CA GLY A 88 -3.87 -11.43 -6.73
C GLY A 88 -3.03 -12.54 -7.39
N ARG A 89 -3.36 -13.81 -7.13
CA ARG A 89 -2.64 -14.98 -7.67
C ARG A 89 -3.34 -15.49 -8.95
N GLY A 90 -2.79 -15.27 -10.15
CA GLY A 90 -3.30 -15.91 -11.40
C GLY A 90 -2.92 -17.40 -11.39
N ASN A 91 -3.76 -18.40 -11.71
CA ASN A 91 -4.71 -18.61 -12.83
C ASN A 91 -6.17 -18.90 -12.38
N HIS A 92 -6.48 -18.77 -11.09
CA HIS A 92 -7.75 -19.26 -10.52
C HIS A 92 -8.82 -18.17 -10.33
N SER A 93 -8.51 -16.92 -10.66
CA SER A 93 -9.46 -15.80 -10.56
C SER A 93 -10.22 -15.63 -11.89
N VAL A 94 -11.51 -15.34 -11.80
CA VAL A 94 -12.42 -15.16 -12.94
C VAL A 94 -11.83 -14.14 -13.94
N GLY A 95 -11.62 -14.55 -15.20
CA GLY A 95 -11.38 -13.63 -16.32
C GLY A 95 -9.98 -12.99 -16.45
N GLN A 96 -8.91 -13.61 -15.95
CA GLN A 96 -7.52 -13.12 -16.11
C GLN A 96 -7.22 -11.71 -15.54
N LEU A 97 -8.15 -11.11 -14.79
CA LEU A 97 -8.03 -9.75 -14.26
C LEU A 97 -6.79 -9.50 -13.38
N PRO A 98 -6.35 -10.44 -12.50
CA PRO A 98 -5.11 -10.26 -11.74
C PRO A 98 -3.87 -10.15 -12.64
N ILE A 99 -3.83 -10.90 -13.75
CA ILE A 99 -2.72 -10.86 -14.70
C ILE A 99 -2.66 -9.50 -15.38
N LEU A 100 -3.81 -9.02 -15.89
CA LEU A 100 -3.89 -7.71 -16.53
C LEU A 100 -3.48 -6.58 -15.57
N LYS A 101 -3.93 -6.65 -14.32
CA LYS A 101 -3.57 -5.71 -13.27
C LYS A 101 -2.07 -5.73 -12.98
N LYS A 102 -1.49 -6.91 -12.78
CA LYS A 102 -0.04 -7.10 -12.60
C LYS A 102 0.73 -6.47 -13.75
N MET A 103 0.39 -6.80 -14.99
CA MET A 103 1.05 -6.26 -16.18
C MET A 103 0.96 -4.74 -16.26
N THR A 104 -0.21 -4.17 -15.95
CA THR A 104 -0.42 -2.73 -16.02
C THR A 104 0.35 -1.99 -14.92
N VAL A 105 0.42 -2.54 -13.70
CA VAL A 105 1.26 -2.00 -12.62
C VAL A 105 2.74 -2.09 -12.98
N LEU A 106 3.22 -3.23 -13.50
CA LEU A 106 4.61 -3.37 -13.95
C LEU A 106 4.95 -2.38 -15.06
N LYS A 107 4.04 -2.15 -16.02
CA LYS A 107 4.22 -1.15 -17.08
C LYS A 107 4.34 0.24 -16.49
N LEU A 108 3.47 0.62 -15.55
CA LEU A 108 3.56 1.91 -14.84
C LEU A 108 4.93 2.08 -14.18
N LEU A 109 5.37 1.09 -13.38
CA LEU A 109 6.65 1.16 -12.66
C LEU A 109 7.84 1.28 -13.62
N LYS A 110 7.84 0.54 -14.74
CA LYS A 110 8.87 0.62 -15.77
C LYS A 110 8.90 1.99 -16.46
N THR A 111 7.75 2.52 -16.85
CA THR A 111 7.65 3.84 -17.53
C THR A 111 8.27 4.95 -16.69
N HIS A 112 8.17 4.85 -15.37
CA HIS A 112 8.69 5.86 -14.44
C HIS A 112 10.01 5.45 -13.77
N ASN A 113 10.73 4.45 -14.30
CA ASN A 113 12.02 3.96 -13.78
C ASN A 113 12.01 3.62 -12.27
N ILE A 114 10.87 3.16 -11.75
CA ILE A 114 10.77 2.76 -10.34
C ILE A 114 11.34 1.35 -10.16
N THR A 115 12.22 1.18 -9.17
CA THR A 115 12.82 -0.12 -8.84
C THR A 115 11.73 -1.07 -8.33
N HIS A 116 11.62 -2.26 -8.92
CA HIS A 116 10.63 -3.26 -8.52
C HIS A 116 11.08 -4.69 -8.82
N ALA A 117 10.50 -5.65 -8.11
CA ALA A 117 10.67 -7.08 -8.32
C ALA A 117 9.33 -7.81 -8.12
N LEU A 118 9.14 -8.94 -8.80
CA LEU A 118 8.06 -9.86 -8.46
C LEU A 118 8.52 -10.72 -7.28
N ASP A 119 7.62 -10.97 -6.34
CA ASP A 119 7.91 -11.88 -5.25
C ASP A 119 7.72 -13.35 -5.72
N PRO A 120 8.80 -14.15 -5.80
CA PRO A 120 8.70 -15.54 -6.25
C PRO A 120 7.95 -16.42 -5.25
N GLN A 121 7.90 -16.06 -3.95
CA GLN A 121 7.29 -16.88 -2.91
C GLN A 121 5.75 -16.87 -3.00
N THR A 122 5.17 -15.82 -3.55
CA THR A 122 3.71 -15.66 -3.65
C THR A 122 3.13 -16.06 -5.00
N LYS A 123 3.86 -16.89 -5.77
CA LYS A 123 3.54 -17.21 -7.18
C LYS A 123 3.36 -15.94 -8.02
N GLU A 124 4.20 -14.93 -7.76
CA GLU A 124 4.14 -13.61 -8.41
C GLU A 124 2.81 -12.86 -8.23
N GLY A 125 2.06 -13.16 -7.17
CA GLY A 125 0.86 -12.42 -6.81
C GLY A 125 1.15 -11.06 -6.17
N GLN A 126 2.42 -10.82 -5.83
CA GLN A 126 2.90 -9.59 -5.22
C GLN A 126 4.03 -8.96 -6.04
N ILE A 127 4.05 -7.64 -6.04
CA ILE A 127 5.11 -6.82 -6.61
C ILE A 127 5.75 -6.05 -5.46
N ILE A 128 7.06 -6.21 -5.26
CA ILE A 128 7.84 -5.46 -4.29
C ILE A 128 8.41 -4.24 -5.00
N VAL A 129 8.05 -3.05 -4.54
CA VAL A 129 8.50 -1.76 -5.08
C VAL A 129 9.48 -1.15 -4.09
N THR A 130 10.61 -0.64 -4.58
CA THR A 130 11.61 0.07 -3.77
C THR A 130 11.68 1.53 -4.21
N ILE A 131 11.40 2.44 -3.28
CA ILE A 131 11.49 3.88 -3.48
C ILE A 131 12.84 4.35 -2.91
N LYS A 132 13.74 4.80 -3.77
CA LYS A 132 15.12 5.22 -3.47
C LYS A 132 15.26 6.75 -3.41
N ALA A 133 16.46 7.24 -3.12
CA ALA A 133 16.80 8.68 -3.07
C ALA A 133 16.40 9.44 -4.34
N ASP A 134 16.62 8.82 -5.48
CA ASP A 134 16.46 9.33 -6.84
C ASP A 134 15.09 9.02 -7.47
N THR A 135 14.12 8.52 -6.69
CA THR A 135 12.78 8.24 -7.19
C THR A 135 11.92 9.51 -7.21
N TYR A 136 11.36 9.84 -8.37
CA TYR A 136 10.47 10.98 -8.58
C TYR A 136 9.00 10.57 -8.58
N MET A 137 8.12 11.55 -8.33
CA MET A 137 6.67 11.37 -8.38
C MET A 137 6.22 10.92 -9.78
N ILE A 138 5.11 10.18 -9.81
CA ILE A 138 4.57 9.51 -11.00
C ILE A 138 3.10 9.86 -11.25
#